data_AF-A0A015J0Z1-F1
#
_entry.id   AF-A0A015J0Z1-F1
#
_cell.length_a   1.000
_cell.length_b   1.000
_cell.length_c   1.000
_cell.angle_alpha   90.00
_cell.angle_beta   90.00
_cell.angle_gamma   90.00
#
_symmetry.space_group_name_H-M   'P 1'
#
loop_
_entity.id
_entity.type
_entity.pdbx_description
1 polymer ?
#
loop_
_entity_poly.entity_id
_entity_poly.type
_entity_poly.pdbx_seq_one_letter_code
_entity_poly.pdbx_strand_id
1 'polypeptide(L)' 'MSPISIFTTSFDKKNNNDGVLSYTKLPNILPGIFQIVLKYIYGGILSLDEENTSDILKVLIAADELILHS' A
#
# COMPACT_ATOMS: atom_id res chain seq x y z
N MET A 1 33.76 11.50 37.30
CA MET A 1 33.63 12.01 35.92
C MET A 1 32.44 11.29 35.29
N SER A 2 31.34 11.99 34.97
CA SER A 2 30.18 11.42 34.28
C SER A 2 30.28 11.66 32.76
N PRO A 3 29.78 10.76 31.91
CA PRO A 3 29.79 10.98 30.47
C PRO A 3 28.79 12.09 30.08
N ILE A 4 29.24 12.99 29.20
CA ILE A 4 28.41 14.02 28.58
C ILE A 4 27.60 13.33 27.46
N SER A 5 26.27 13.26 27.62
CA SER A 5 25.38 12.68 26.62
C SER A 5 25.19 13.67 25.46
N ILE A 6 25.90 13.45 24.34
CA ILE A 6 25.85 14.29 23.12
C ILE A 6 24.81 13.82 22.09
N PHE A 7 24.06 12.75 22.36
CA PHE A 7 22.97 12.28 21.51
C PHE A 7 21.71 12.05 22.34
N THR A 8 20.99 13.13 22.63
CA THR A 8 19.56 13.04 22.97
C THR A 8 18.78 13.55 21.77
N THR A 9 18.24 12.63 20.96
CA THR A 9 17.23 12.98 19.97
C THR A 9 15.89 13.12 20.70
N SER A 10 15.46 14.35 20.97
CA SER A 10 14.10 14.63 21.41
C SER A 10 13.14 14.31 20.25
N PHE A 11 12.30 13.29 20.41
CA PHE A 11 11.17 13.06 19.51
C PHE A 11 10.03 14.01 19.90
N ASP A 12 9.99 15.18 19.27
CA ASP A 12 8.82 16.06 19.37
C ASP A 12 7.65 15.44 18.60
N LYS A 13 6.74 14.78 19.34
CA LYS A 13 5.47 14.31 18.80
C LYS A 13 4.54 15.51 18.59
N LYS A 14 4.65 16.12 17.41
CA LYS A 14 3.68 17.12 16.95
C LYS A 14 2.37 16.40 16.56
N ASN A 15 1.44 16.33 17.50
CA ASN A 15 0.05 15.96 17.22
C ASN A 15 -0.68 17.22 16.73
N ASN A 16 -0.74 17.41 15.42
CA ASN A 16 -1.61 18.40 14.78
C ASN A 16 -2.49 17.66 13.79
N ASN A 17 -3.61 17.24 14.37
CA ASN A 17 -4.81 16.67 13.81
C ASN A 17 -5.76 17.82 13.47
N ASP A 18 -5.61 18.44 12.29
CA ASP A 18 -6.48 19.52 11.82
C ASP A 18 -6.82 19.50 10.31
N GLY A 19 -6.52 18.41 9.61
CA GLY A 19 -7.13 18.09 8.33
C GLY A 19 -7.55 16.64 8.38
N VAL A 20 -8.81 16.33 8.06
CA VAL A 20 -9.36 14.98 7.99
C VAL A 20 -8.34 14.06 7.32
N LEU A 21 -7.60 13.30 8.13
CA LEU A 21 -6.72 12.25 7.64
C LEU A 21 -7.69 11.16 7.23
N SER A 22 -8.23 11.30 6.03
CA SER A 22 -9.08 10.31 5.41
C SER A 22 -8.23 9.06 5.30
N TYR A 23 -8.29 8.23 6.33
CA TYR A 23 -7.83 6.86 6.30
C TYR A 23 -8.72 6.16 5.27
N THR A 24 -8.40 6.33 3.99
CA THR A 24 -8.95 5.55 2.91
C THR A 24 -8.45 4.14 3.14
N LYS A 25 -9.27 3.36 3.84
CA LYS A 25 -9.01 1.96 4.09
C LYS A 25 -8.86 1.29 2.74
N LEU A 26 -7.71 0.65 2.52
CA LEU A 26 -7.51 -0.17 1.33
C LEU A 26 -8.60 -1.27 1.30
N PRO A 27 -9.19 -1.56 0.14
CA PRO A 27 -10.02 -2.76 -0.02
C PRO A 27 -9.28 -4.02 0.47
N ASN A 28 -10.06 -5.02 0.89
CA ASN A 28 -9.53 -6.24 1.49
C ASN A 28 -8.98 -7.20 0.42
N ILE A 29 -7.87 -6.83 -0.18
CA ILE A 29 -7.21 -7.57 -1.26
C ILE A 29 -6.10 -8.44 -0.69
N LEU A 30 -5.99 -9.67 -1.18
CA LEU A 30 -4.92 -10.58 -0.77
C LEU A 30 -3.54 -10.04 -1.24
N PRO A 31 -2.48 -10.10 -0.42
CA PRO A 31 -1.18 -9.54 -0.78
C PRO A 31 -0.60 -10.04 -2.12
N GLY A 32 -0.81 -11.32 -2.47
CA GLY A 32 -0.37 -11.87 -3.75
C GLY A 32 -1.10 -11.22 -4.94
N ILE A 33 -2.42 -11.04 -4.84
CA ILE A 33 -3.23 -10.36 -5.85
C ILE A 33 -2.81 -8.89 -5.97
N PHE A 34 -2.57 -8.21 -4.84
CA PHE A 34 -2.11 -6.83 -4.84
C PHE A 34 -0.74 -6.66 -5.51
N GLN A 35 0.19 -7.60 -5.33
CA GLN A 35 1.48 -7.58 -6.04
C GLN A 35 1.33 -7.71 -7.55
N ILE A 36 0.40 -8.54 -8.04
CA ILE A 36 0.11 -8.65 -9.48
C ILE A 36 -0.38 -7.31 -10.03
N VAL A 37 -1.31 -6.66 -9.32
CA VAL A 37 -1.82 -5.34 -9.70
C VAL A 37 -0.70 -4.29 -9.73
N LEU A 38 0.17 -4.24 -8.72
CA LEU A 38 1.31 -3.31 -8.70
C LEU A 38 2.27 -3.58 -9.86
N LYS A 39 2.59 -4.84 -10.16
CA LYS A 39 3.43 -5.22 -11.30
C LYS A 39 2.85 -4.67 -12.61
N TYR A 40 1.53 -4.75 -12.78
CA TYR A 40 0.85 -4.17 -13.94
C TYR A 40 0.93 -2.63 -13.96
N ILE A 41 0.64 -1.94 -12.85
CA ILE A 41 0.67 -0.47 -12.81
C ILE A 41 2.07 0.08 -13.13
N TYR A 42 3.12 -0.52 -12.58
CA TYR A 42 4.49 -0.05 -12.80
C TYR A 42 5.15 -0.61 -14.06
N GLY A 43 4.79 -1.81 -14.49
CA GLY A 43 5.36 -2.48 -15.65
C GLY A 43 4.58 -2.29 -16.95
N GLY A 44 3.32 -1.87 -16.88
CA GLY A 44 2.40 -1.71 -18.01
C GLY A 44 1.93 -3.02 -18.65
N ILE A 45 2.47 -4.16 -18.23
CA ILE A 45 2.19 -5.49 -18.80
C ILE A 45 1.61 -6.39 -17.71
N LEU A 46 0.39 -6.87 -17.94
CA LEU A 46 -0.28 -7.85 -17.08
C LEU A 46 -0.06 -9.24 -17.68
N SER A 47 0.85 -10.03 -17.09
CA SER A 47 1.02 -11.45 -17.43
C SER A 47 0.20 -12.29 -16.46
N LEU A 48 -0.72 -13.07 -17.01
CA LEU A 48 -1.64 -13.98 -16.30
C LEU A 48 -1.44 -15.44 -16.71
N ASP A 49 -0.37 -15.72 -17.46
CA ASP A 49 -0.14 -16.97 -18.18
C ASP A 49 0.06 -18.15 -17.22
N GLU A 50 0.56 -17.87 -16.02
CA GLU A 50 0.83 -18.83 -14.95
C GLU A 50 -0.22 -18.77 -13.82
N GLU A 51 -1.21 -17.88 -13.92
CA GLU A 51 -2.22 -17.68 -12.87
C GLU A 51 -3.44 -18.58 -13.11
N ASN A 52 -3.99 -19.14 -12.03
CA ASN A 52 -5.22 -19.90 -12.14
C ASN A 52 -6.42 -18.97 -12.39
N THR A 53 -7.51 -19.51 -12.93
CA THR A 53 -8.72 -18.73 -13.24
C THR A 53 -9.30 -18.00 -12.02
N SER A 54 -9.18 -18.58 -10.81
CA SER A 54 -9.68 -17.94 -9.59
C SER A 54 -8.90 -16.68 -9.26
N ASP A 55 -7.58 -16.72 -9.39
CA ASP A 55 -6.69 -15.61 -9.08
C ASP A 55 -6.80 -14.51 -10.14
N ILE A 56 -7.01 -14.88 -11.41
CA ILE A 56 -7.36 -13.91 -12.46
C ILE A 56 -8.64 -13.14 -12.11
N LEU A 57 -9.71 -13.84 -11.70
CA LEU A 57 -10.95 -13.18 -11.29
C LEU A 57 -10.74 -12.26 -10.07
N LYS A 58 -9.92 -12.69 -9.09
CA LYS A 58 -9.56 -11.85 -7.93
C LYS A 58 -8.76 -10.62 -8.34
N VAL A 59 -7.86 -10.72 -9.32
CA VAL A 59 -7.11 -9.57 -9.86
C VAL A 59 -8.07 -8.57 -10.50
N LEU A 60 -9.05 -9.04 -11.28
CA LEU A 60 -10.07 -8.18 -11.89
C LEU A 60 -10.92 -7.47 -10.83
N ILE A 61 -11.39 -8.20 -9.82
CA ILE A 61 -12.14 -7.62 -8.69
C ILE A 61 -11.28 -6.60 -7.94
N ALA A 62 -10.02 -6.92 -7.66
CA ALA A 62 -9.09 -6.01 -6.99
C ALA A 62 -8.84 -4.73 -7.79
N ALA A 63 -8.75 -4.81 -9.12
CA ALA A 63 -8.58 -3.64 -9.99
C ALA A 63 -9.81 -2.72 -9.97
N ASP A 64 -11.01 -3.29 -9.94
CA ASP A 64 -12.28 -2.57 -9.77
C ASP A 64 -12.38 -1.92 -8.38
N GLU A 65 -12.10 -2.69 -7.32
CA GLU A 65 -12.12 -2.22 -5.93
C GLU A 65 -11.08 -1.12 -5.64
N LEU A 66 -9.92 -1.16 -6.30
CA LEU A 66 -8.89 -0.13 -6.16
C LEU A 66 -9.26 1.18 -6.86
N ILE A 67 -10.38 1.24 -7.60
CA ILE A 67 -10.85 2.40 -8.34
C ILE A 67 -9.66 3.01 -9.11
N LEU A 68 -9.17 2.27 -10.11
CA LEU A 68 -8.41 2.89 -11.21
C LEU A 68 -9.39 3.68 -12.10
N HIS A 69 -10.17 4.60 -11.53
CA HIS A 69 -10.89 5.60 -12.31
C HIS A 69 -9.92 6.76 -12.58
N SER A 70 -9.26 6.70 -13.74
CA SER A 70 -8.64 7.86 -14.38
C SER A 70 -9.67 8.72 -15.08
#